data_AF-A0A1Q9P6Z7-F1
#
_entry.id   AF-A0A1Q9P6Z7-F1
#
_cell.length_a   1.000
_cell.length_b   1.000
_cell.length_c   1.000
_cell.angle_alpha   90.00
_cell.angle_beta   90.00
_cell.angle_gamma   90.00
#
_symmetry.space_group_name_H-M   'P 1'
#
loop_
_entity.id
_entity.type
_entity.pdbx_description
1 polymer ?
#
loop_
_entity_poly.entity_id
_entity_poly.type
_entity_poly.pdbx_seq_one_letter_code
_entity_poly.pdbx_strand_id
1 'polypeptide(L)'
;MNDGIFQIPKPKNEPILGFLPGSKERKDLRKALDFIREKFEIPLIIDGLEITSKNKGKSVPPHDHNYVLAEYSKAGIEEVD
;
A
#
# COMPACT_ATOMS: atom_id res chain seq x y z
N MET A 1 32.94 7.09 -12.78
CA MET A 1 33.40 6.47 -11.52
C MET A 1 33.30 7.56 -10.47
N ASN A 2 32.55 7.34 -9.38
CA ASN A 2 32.35 8.35 -8.35
C ASN A 2 33.32 8.03 -7.19
N ASP A 3 34.38 8.81 -7.05
CA ASP A 3 35.36 8.68 -5.96
C ASP A 3 34.84 9.43 -4.73
N GLY A 4 33.90 8.83 -4.00
CA GLY A 4 33.24 9.44 -2.85
C GLY A 4 33.12 8.49 -1.66
N ILE A 5 33.47 8.99 -0.46
CA ILE A 5 33.17 8.32 0.82
C ILE A 5 31.78 8.76 1.25
N PHE A 6 30.79 7.89 1.03
CA PHE A 6 29.41 8.18 1.43
C PHE A 6 29.21 7.96 2.93
N GLN A 7 28.70 8.97 3.63
CA GLN A 7 28.24 8.82 5.01
C GLN A 7 26.74 8.59 5.03
N ILE A 8 26.35 7.36 5.39
CA ILE A 8 24.95 6.99 5.55
C ILE A 8 24.47 7.51 6.92
N PRO A 9 23.30 8.17 6.99
CA PRO A 9 22.76 8.61 8.28
C PRO A 9 22.54 7.41 9.20
N LYS A 10 22.94 7.55 10.46
CA LYS A 10 22.70 6.50 11.46
C LYS A 10 21.19 6.33 11.67
N PRO A 11 20.65 5.09 11.61
CA PRO A 11 19.23 4.87 11.81
C PRO A 11 18.82 5.25 13.24
N LYS A 12 17.62 5.78 13.38
CA LYS A 12 16.96 6.07 14.66
C LYS A 12 15.57 5.46 14.63
N ASN A 13 15.09 5.01 15.78
CA ASN A 13 13.72 4.50 15.90
C ASN A 13 12.72 5.60 15.54
N GLU A 14 11.70 5.24 14.76
CA GLU A 14 10.60 6.13 14.45
C GLU A 14 9.73 6.36 15.71
N PRO A 15 9.34 7.61 16.02
CA PRO A 15 8.56 7.91 17.21
C PRO A 15 7.14 7.36 17.12
N ILE A 16 6.62 6.84 18.23
CA ILE A 16 5.21 6.43 18.34
C ILE A 16 4.34 7.68 18.53
N LEU A 17 3.33 7.84 17.69
CA LEU A 17 2.37 8.94 17.76
C LEU A 17 1.22 8.63 18.73
N GLY A 18 0.62 9.66 19.33
CA GLY A 18 -0.39 9.51 20.37
C GLY A 18 -1.85 9.39 19.86
N PHE A 19 -2.15 9.86 18.64
CA PHE A 19 -3.50 9.86 18.06
C PHE A 19 -4.59 10.42 18.99
N LEU A 20 -4.21 11.41 19.80
CA LEU A 20 -5.08 12.05 20.77
C LEU A 20 -6.25 12.77 20.07
N PRO A 21 -7.39 12.98 20.76
CA PRO A 21 -8.49 13.78 20.21
C PRO A 21 -7.98 15.15 19.72
N GLY A 22 -8.34 15.52 18.49
CA GLY A 22 -7.96 16.80 17.88
C GLY A 22 -6.55 16.88 17.26
N SER A 23 -5.69 15.89 17.52
CA SER A 23 -4.33 15.80 16.96
C SER A 23 -4.33 15.73 15.43
N LYS A 24 -3.22 16.14 14.80
CA LYS A 24 -3.08 16.14 13.34
C LYS A 24 -3.06 14.71 12.80
N GLU A 25 -2.31 13.82 13.44
CA GLU A 25 -2.19 12.42 13.04
C GLU A 25 -3.54 11.68 13.09
N ARG A 26 -4.41 12.00 14.05
CA ARG A 26 -5.77 11.42 14.11
C ARG A 26 -6.66 11.94 12.98
N LYS A 27 -6.53 13.21 12.60
CA LYS A 27 -7.26 13.79 11.46
C LYS A 27 -6.80 13.15 10.15
N ASP A 28 -5.49 12.99 9.98
CA ASP A 28 -4.91 12.39 8.77
C ASP A 28 -5.29 10.91 8.68
N LEU A 29 -5.27 10.17 9.79
CA LEU A 29 -5.76 8.79 9.83
C LEU A 29 -7.23 8.69 9.43
N ARG A 30 -8.09 9.60 9.90
CA ARG A 30 -9.51 9.58 9.51
C ARG A 30 -9.70 9.85 8.01
N LYS A 31 -8.96 10.82 7.45
CA LYS A 31 -8.97 11.07 6.00
C LYS A 31 -8.50 9.85 5.21
N ALA A 32 -7.45 9.18 5.67
CA ALA A 32 -6.96 7.96 5.01
C ALA A 32 -8.00 6.83 5.08
N LEU A 33 -8.67 6.65 6.22
CA LEU A 33 -9.74 5.67 6.38
C LEU A 33 -10.94 5.95 5.46
N ASP A 34 -11.27 7.22 5.24
CA ASP A 34 -12.33 7.59 4.30
C ASP A 34 -11.90 7.38 2.86
N PHE A 35 -10.65 7.72 2.51
CA PHE A 35 -10.09 7.49 1.18
C PHE A 35 -10.07 6.00 0.81
N ILE A 36 -9.64 5.12 1.73
CA ILE A 36 -9.60 3.70 1.44
C ILE A 36 -10.99 3.07 1.27
N ARG A 37 -12.09 3.78 1.58
CA ARG A 37 -13.45 3.27 1.31
C ARG A 37 -13.84 3.36 -0.16
N GLU A 38 -13.02 3.95 -1.00
CA GLU A 38 -13.16 3.86 -2.45
C GLU A 38 -12.75 2.46 -2.93
N LYS A 39 -13.25 2.02 -4.08
CA LYS A 39 -12.86 0.73 -4.66
C LYS A 39 -11.58 0.89 -5.47
N PHE A 40 -10.56 0.10 -5.14
CA PHE A 40 -9.27 0.12 -5.84
C PHE A 40 -9.09 -1.08 -6.77
N GLU A 41 -8.25 -0.90 -7.78
CA GLU A 41 -7.67 -2.00 -8.56
C GLU A 41 -6.18 -2.10 -8.22
N ILE A 42 -5.72 -3.30 -7.88
CA ILE A 42 -4.33 -3.58 -7.55
C ILE A 42 -3.70 -4.36 -8.71
N PRO A 43 -2.89 -3.72 -9.57
CA PRO A 43 -2.20 -4.41 -10.66
C PRO A 43 -1.02 -5.25 -10.11
N LEU A 44 -0.49 -6.11 -10.96
CA LEU A 44 0.84 -6.68 -10.78
C LEU A 44 1.87 -5.61 -11.14
N ILE A 45 2.98 -5.54 -10.41
CA ILE A 45 4.12 -4.68 -10.75
C ILE A 45 5.28 -5.58 -11.15
N ILE A 46 5.61 -5.62 -12.45
CA ILE A 46 6.71 -6.42 -13.00
C ILE A 46 7.65 -5.48 -13.75
N ASP A 47 8.91 -5.44 -13.35
CA ASP A 47 9.92 -4.50 -13.86
C ASP A 47 9.48 -3.02 -13.82
N GLY A 48 8.67 -2.67 -12.81
CA GLY A 48 8.14 -1.32 -12.63
C GLY A 48 6.94 -0.98 -13.53
N LEU A 49 6.43 -1.94 -14.32
CA LEU A 49 5.24 -1.79 -15.14
C LEU A 49 4.01 -2.37 -14.44
N GLU A 50 2.88 -1.66 -14.57
CA GLU A 50 1.58 -2.13 -14.10
C GLU A 50 0.96 -3.08 -15.11
N ILE A 51 0.69 -4.32 -14.70
CA ILE A 51 0.06 -5.36 -15.51
C ILE A 51 -1.28 -5.74 -14.88
N THR A 52 -2.34 -5.65 -15.67
CA THR A 52 -3.69 -6.07 -15.26
C THR A 52 -4.06 -7.39 -15.91
N SER A 53 -4.58 -8.33 -15.11
CA SER A 53 -5.01 -9.64 -15.59
C SER A 53 -6.53 -9.77 -15.54
N LYS A 54 -7.09 -10.63 -16.41
CA LYS A 54 -8.51 -11.02 -16.34
C LYS A 54 -8.81 -11.87 -15.10
N ASN A 55 -7.81 -12.58 -14.58
CA ASN A 55 -7.95 -13.37 -13.38
C ASN A 55 -7.81 -12.46 -12.15
N LYS A 56 -8.94 -12.01 -11.60
CA LYS A 56 -8.97 -11.10 -10.44
C LYS A 56 -9.31 -11.83 -9.15
N GLY A 57 -8.69 -11.41 -8.06
CA GLY A 57 -9.09 -11.73 -6.69
C GLY A 57 -9.68 -10.51 -5.99
N LYS A 58 -10.43 -10.74 -4.91
CA LYS A 58 -10.97 -9.67 -4.07
C LYS A 58 -10.16 -9.55 -2.79
N SER A 59 -9.85 -8.32 -2.39
CA SER A 59 -9.31 -7.97 -1.09
C SER A 59 -10.44 -7.39 -0.23
N VAL A 60 -10.69 -8.01 0.91
CA VAL A 60 -11.78 -7.65 1.83
C VAL A 60 -11.21 -7.40 3.24
N PRO A 61 -11.72 -6.41 3.99
CA PRO A 61 -11.29 -6.19 5.35
C PRO A 61 -11.80 -7.33 6.26
N PRO A 62 -10.97 -7.90 7.14
CA PRO A 62 -11.38 -9.01 8.02
C PRO A 62 -12.52 -8.68 9.00
N HIS A 63 -12.79 -7.40 9.26
CA HIS A 63 -13.87 -6.96 10.15
C HIS A 63 -15.19 -6.69 9.41
N ASP A 64 -15.19 -6.66 8.07
CA ASP A 64 -16.38 -6.50 7.24
C ASP A 64 -16.20 -7.22 5.89
N HIS A 65 -16.42 -8.54 5.89
CA HIS A 65 -16.23 -9.38 4.71
C HIS A 65 -17.20 -9.07 3.55
N ASN A 66 -18.27 -8.31 3.78
CA ASN A 66 -19.22 -7.94 2.72
C ASN A 66 -18.69 -6.78 1.87
N TYR A 67 -17.79 -5.98 2.42
CA TYR A 67 -17.21 -4.85 1.73
C TYR A 67 -15.96 -5.28 0.92
N VAL A 68 -15.94 -4.95 -0.37
CA VAL A 68 -14.79 -5.21 -1.25
C VAL A 68 -13.96 -3.94 -1.35
N LEU A 69 -12.78 -3.96 -0.74
CA LEU A 69 -11.83 -2.85 -0.72
C LEU A 69 -11.14 -2.69 -2.07
N ALA A 70 -10.69 -3.81 -2.64
CA ALA A 70 -9.99 -3.81 -3.90
C ALA A 70 -10.18 -5.10 -4.68
N GLU A 71 -10.03 -5.03 -6.00
CA GLU A 71 -9.79 -6.20 -6.84
C GLU A 71 -8.32 -6.21 -7.25
N TYR A 72 -7.63 -7.32 -7.05
CA TYR A 72 -6.22 -7.47 -7.41
C TYR A 72 -6.05 -8.43 -8.58
N SER A 73 -5.08 -8.16 -9.45
CA SER A 73 -4.69 -9.05 -10.54
C SER A 73 -3.89 -10.23 -9.99
N LYS A 74 -4.28 -11.46 -10.37
CA LYS A 74 -3.53 -12.67 -10.02
C LYS A 74 -2.55 -13.01 -11.13
N ALA A 75 -1.30 -13.26 -10.76
CA ALA A 75 -0.29 -13.75 -11.69
C ALA A 75 -0.61 -15.18 -12.12
N GLY A 76 -0.56 -15.43 -13.43
CA GLY A 76 -0.53 -16.73 -14.06
C GLY A 76 0.89 -17.07 -14.52
N ILE A 77 1.01 -18.07 -15.40
CA ILE A 77 2.29 -18.53 -15.95
C ILE A 77 2.95 -17.42 -16.79
N GLU A 78 2.16 -16.70 -17.60
CA GLU A 78 2.65 -15.64 -18.49
C GLU A 78 3.25 -14.44 -17.74
N GLU A 79 2.87 -14.21 -16.49
CA GLU A 79 3.39 -13.11 -15.67
C GLU A 79 4.54 -13.55 -14.74
N VAL A 80 4.97 -14.82 -14.80
CA VAL A 80 6.04 -15.36 -13.94
C VAL A 80 7.28 -15.75 -14.73
N ASP A 81 7.10 -16.24 -15.97
CA ASP A 81 8.17 -16.70 -16.87
C ASP A 81 8.65 -15.59 -17.83
#